data_AF-I1D8A0-F1
#
_entry.id   AF-I1D8A0-F1
#
_cell.length_a   1.000
_cell.length_b   1.000
_cell.length_c   1.000
_cell.angle_alpha   90.00
_cell.angle_beta   90.00
_cell.angle_gamma   90.00
#
_symmetry.space_group_name_H-M   'P 1'
#
loop_
_entity.id
_entity.type
_entity.pdbx_description
1 polymer ?
#
loop_
_entity_poly.entity_id
_entity_poly.type
_entity_poly.pdbx_seq_one_letter_code
_entity_poly.pdbx_strand_id
1 'polypeptide(L)'
;MAYVAADGGGGIGKAAGGIITVAAPAVAGAPAPSGGGYKFSREEIDEVIRQWEDLREKLRNDSRHAQDMARVRPPGAEPASEDFTSSANPSGQAFLQATQKMIAYVQEYINALRNARDGITTREEQSQEDIDSVGSGVMEV
;
A
#
# COMPACT_ATOMS: atom_id res chain seq x y z
N MET A 1 -24.27 -11.60 14.31
CA MET A 1 -23.06 -12.35 13.93
C MET A 1 -21.88 -11.42 14.15
N ALA A 2 -21.04 -11.73 15.14
CA ALA A 2 -19.94 -10.89 15.58
C ALA A 2 -18.74 -11.09 14.63
N TYR A 3 -18.26 -10.01 14.03
CA TYR A 3 -16.98 -10.03 13.32
C TYR A 3 -15.92 -9.48 14.27
N VAL A 4 -14.94 -10.33 14.55
CA VAL A 4 -13.79 -10.10 15.43
C VAL A 4 -13.03 -8.86 14.96
N ALA A 5 -12.66 -8.01 15.91
CA ALA A 5 -11.78 -6.88 15.70
C ALA A 5 -10.50 -7.36 15.00
N ALA A 6 -10.21 -6.78 13.84
CA ALA A 6 -8.88 -6.86 13.26
C ALA A 6 -7.95 -6.15 14.24
N ASP A 7 -7.21 -6.95 15.01
CA ASP A 7 -6.18 -6.47 15.91
C ASP A 7 -5.17 -5.70 15.03
N GLY A 8 -5.20 -4.38 15.16
CA GLY A 8 -4.35 -3.44 14.44
C GLY A 8 -2.92 -3.60 14.93
N GLY A 9 -2.24 -4.62 14.41
CA GLY A 9 -0.86 -4.92 14.71
C GLY A 9 -0.16 -5.39 13.46
N GLY A 10 0.07 -4.47 12.51
CA GLY A 10 1.00 -4.69 11.42
C GLY A 10 2.39 -4.92 12.00
N GLY A 11 2.71 -6.19 12.27
CA GLY A 11 3.96 -6.58 12.90
C GLY A 11 5.14 -6.15 12.05
N ILE A 12 5.84 -5.11 12.49
CA ILE A 12 7.15 -4.74 11.97
C ILE A 12 8.08 -5.91 12.31
N GLY A 13 8.45 -6.69 11.27
CA GLY A 13 9.29 -7.86 11.43
C GLY A 13 10.63 -7.48 12.05
N LYS A 14 11.15 -8.32 12.97
CA LYS A 14 12.45 -8.12 13.62
C LYS A 14 13.56 -8.02 12.56
N ALA A 15 14.20 -6.87 12.46
CA ALA A 15 15.39 -6.69 11.64
C ALA A 15 16.60 -7.27 12.38
N ALA A 16 17.13 -8.39 11.89
CA ALA A 16 18.50 -8.79 12.17
C ALA A 16 19.32 -8.45 10.91
N GLY A 17 20.25 -7.49 11.00
CA GLY A 17 21.23 -7.20 9.95
C GLY A 17 20.75 -6.36 8.76
N GLY A 18 20.02 -5.26 8.98
CA GLY A 18 19.70 -4.29 7.92
C GLY A 18 18.60 -4.68 6.93
N ILE A 19 17.97 -5.84 7.11
CA ILE A 19 16.85 -6.32 6.27
C ILE A 19 15.52 -6.02 6.94
N ILE A 20 14.66 -5.28 6.25
CA ILE A 20 13.33 -4.83 6.67
C ILE A 20 12.30 -5.78 6.09
N THR A 21 11.46 -6.39 6.92
CA THR A 21 10.35 -7.22 6.42
C THR A 21 9.04 -6.46 6.56
N VAL A 22 8.40 -6.14 5.44
CA VAL A 22 7.11 -5.43 5.39
C VAL A 22 6.01 -6.39 4.97
N ALA A 23 5.02 -6.58 5.83
CA ALA A 23 3.83 -7.38 5.52
C ALA A 23 2.95 -6.66 4.49
N ALA A 24 2.38 -7.42 3.56
CA ALA A 24 1.35 -6.90 2.67
C ALA A 24 0.09 -6.52 3.47
N PRO A 25 -0.60 -5.41 3.12
CA PRO A 25 -1.77 -4.94 3.85
C PRO A 25 -2.95 -5.86 3.58
N ALA A 26 -3.74 -6.13 4.63
CA ALA A 26 -5.00 -6.84 4.48
C ALA A 26 -6.05 -5.87 3.92
N VAL A 27 -6.62 -6.21 2.76
CA VAL A 27 -7.72 -5.44 2.16
C VAL A 27 -9.00 -6.28 2.17
N ALA A 28 -10.08 -5.69 2.68
CA ALA A 28 -11.38 -6.34 2.74
C ALA A 28 -11.85 -6.77 1.35
N GLY A 29 -12.09 -8.07 1.17
CA GLY A 29 -12.49 -8.67 -0.11
C GLY A 29 -11.34 -9.06 -1.04
N ALA A 30 -10.09 -8.91 -0.63
CA ALA A 30 -8.93 -9.55 -1.28
C ALA A 30 -8.57 -10.85 -0.54
N PRO A 31 -7.97 -11.85 -1.23
CA PRO A 31 -7.38 -12.99 -0.55
C PRO A 31 -6.39 -12.50 0.51
N ALA A 32 -6.41 -13.12 1.70
CA ALA A 32 -5.43 -12.81 2.74
C ALA A 32 -4.01 -13.01 2.15
N PRO A 33 -3.08 -12.05 2.36
CA PRO A 33 -1.74 -12.19 1.82
C PRO A 33 -1.12 -13.49 2.33
N SER A 34 -0.71 -14.37 1.41
CA SER A 34 -0.03 -15.62 1.75
C SER A 34 1.25 -15.26 2.49
N GLY A 35 1.31 -15.60 3.78
CA GLY A 35 2.34 -15.17 4.72
C GLY A 35 3.74 -15.03 4.12
N GLY A 36 4.09 -13.80 3.76
CA GLY A 36 5.33 -13.44 3.09
C GLY A 36 5.45 -11.94 3.08
N GLY A 37 6.29 -11.39 3.96
CA GLY A 37 6.66 -9.99 3.92
C GLY A 37 7.76 -9.77 2.89
N TYR A 38 7.75 -8.62 2.24
CA TYR A 38 8.83 -8.22 1.34
C TYR A 38 10.03 -7.78 2.15
N LYS A 39 11.22 -8.20 1.72
CA LYS A 39 12.49 -7.86 2.36
C LYS A 39 13.16 -6.74 1.59
N PHE A 40 13.47 -5.63 2.26
CA PHE A 40 14.14 -4.46 1.69
C PHE A 40 15.35 -4.08 2.53
N SER A 41 16.43 -3.61 1.90
CA SER A 41 17.48 -2.89 2.61
C SER A 41 17.01 -1.48 3.02
N ARG A 42 17.77 -0.83 3.91
CA ARG A 42 17.52 0.55 4.34
C ARG A 42 17.65 1.53 3.18
N GLU A 43 18.57 1.29 2.26
CA GLU A 43 18.82 2.12 1.09
C GLU A 43 17.75 1.90 0.01
N GLU A 44 17.18 0.70 -0.06
CA GLU A 44 16.16 0.33 -1.04
C GLU A 44 14.77 0.85 -0.68
N ILE A 45 14.46 1.08 0.60
CA ILE A 45 13.10 1.38 1.03
C ILE A 45 12.57 2.70 0.47
N ASP A 46 13.39 3.75 0.36
CA ASP A 46 12.97 5.04 -0.19
C ASP A 46 12.69 4.93 -1.70
N GLU A 47 13.52 4.18 -2.44
CA GLU A 47 13.30 3.93 -3.86
C GLU A 47 12.03 3.09 -4.10
N VAL A 48 11.78 2.09 -3.26
CA VAL A 48 10.54 1.30 -3.31
C VAL A 48 9.34 2.19 -3.01
N ILE A 49 9.38 3.02 -1.97
CA ILE A 49 8.31 4.00 -1.66
C ILE A 49 8.02 4.87 -2.89
N ARG A 50 9.06 5.39 -3.54
CA ARG A 50 8.94 6.22 -4.76
C ARG A 50 8.24 5.46 -5.89
N GLN A 51 8.59 4.20 -6.14
CA GLN A 51 7.94 3.38 -7.17
C GLN A 51 6.45 3.14 -6.87
N TRP A 52 6.08 2.94 -5.60
CA TRP A 52 4.68 2.78 -5.22
C TRP A 52 3.90 4.11 -5.32
N GLU A 53 4.54 5.24 -5.01
CA GLU A 53 3.95 6.57 -5.22
C GLU A 53 3.71 6.86 -6.71
N ASP A 54 4.66 6.51 -7.58
CA ASP A 54 4.52 6.60 -9.04
C ASP A 54 3.37 5.72 -9.54
N LEU A 55 3.27 4.48 -9.04
CA LEU A 55 2.16 3.58 -9.36
C LEU A 55 0.81 4.16 -8.92
N ARG A 56 0.73 4.72 -7.71
CA ARG A 56 -0.50 5.36 -7.21
C ARG A 56 -0.97 6.47 -8.13
N GLU A 57 -0.05 7.29 -8.64
CA GLU A 57 -0.40 8.39 -9.53
C GLU A 57 -0.87 7.88 -10.90
N LYS A 58 -0.22 6.84 -11.45
CA LYS A 58 -0.70 6.15 -12.67
C LYS A 58 -2.12 5.61 -12.47
N LEU A 59 -2.40 4.94 -11.36
CA LEU A 59 -3.73 4.41 -11.05
C LEU A 59 -4.77 5.53 -10.88
N ARG A 60 -4.40 6.70 -10.37
CA ARG A 60 -5.30 7.87 -10.31
C ARG A 60 -5.65 8.37 -11.70
N ASN A 61 -4.70 8.38 -12.63
CA ASN A 61 -4.98 8.70 -14.03
C ASN A 61 -5.88 7.64 -14.68
N ASP A 62 -5.61 6.35 -14.45
CA ASP A 62 -6.46 5.26 -14.93
C ASP A 62 -7.88 5.35 -14.34
N SER A 63 -8.02 5.78 -13.09
CA SER A 63 -9.33 5.99 -12.47
C SER A 63 -10.11 7.11 -13.16
N ARG A 64 -9.45 8.13 -13.73
CA ARG A 64 -10.14 9.18 -14.52
C ARG A 64 -10.68 8.59 -15.81
N HIS A 65 -9.86 7.83 -16.54
CA HIS A 65 -10.32 7.13 -17.76
C HIS A 65 -11.42 6.11 -17.46
N ALA A 66 -11.34 5.41 -16.34
CA ALA A 66 -12.38 4.47 -15.92
C ALA A 66 -13.72 5.18 -15.61
N GLN A 67 -13.71 6.44 -15.17
CA GLN A 67 -14.94 7.24 -15.01
C GLN A 67 -15.61 7.52 -16.36
N ASP A 68 -14.83 7.76 -17.41
CA ASP A 68 -15.35 7.96 -18.77
C ASP A 68 -15.99 6.66 -19.29
N MET A 69 -15.33 5.52 -19.07
CA MET A 69 -15.86 4.19 -19.42
C MET A 69 -17.13 3.82 -18.65
N ALA A 70 -17.28 4.29 -17.41
CA ALA A 70 -18.45 4.02 -16.57
C ALA A 70 -19.69 4.87 -16.94
N ARG A 71 -19.52 5.86 -17.84
CA ARG A 71 -20.52 6.89 -18.14
C ARG A 71 -20.67 7.13 -19.64
N VAL A 72 -20.51 6.08 -20.44
CA VAL A 72 -20.72 6.15 -21.88
C VAL A 72 -22.18 6.53 -22.15
N ARG A 73 -22.36 7.44 -23.10
CA ARG A 73 -23.67 7.94 -23.54
C ARG A 73 -24.05 7.32 -24.88
N PRO A 74 -25.35 7.09 -25.13
CA PRO A 74 -25.78 6.53 -26.39
C PRO A 74 -25.51 7.56 -27.52
N PRO A 75 -25.00 7.14 -28.69
CA PRO A 75 -24.76 8.04 -29.81
C PRO A 75 -26.05 8.52 -30.48
N GLY A 76 -27.19 7.85 -30.27
CA GLY A 76 -28.51 8.23 -30.78
C GLY A 76 -29.65 7.69 -29.92
N ALA A 77 -30.87 8.17 -30.17
CA ALA A 77 -32.10 7.76 -29.46
C ALA A 77 -32.76 6.54 -30.12
N GLU A 78 -31.96 5.51 -30.40
CA GLU A 78 -32.43 4.25 -30.97
C GLU A 78 -32.10 3.08 -30.02
N PRO A 79 -32.90 1.99 -30.03
CA PRO A 79 -32.79 0.94 -29.01
C PRO A 79 -31.40 0.30 -28.90
N ALA A 80 -30.67 0.08 -29.99
CA ALA A 80 -29.36 -0.56 -29.95
C ALA A 80 -28.29 0.31 -29.26
N SER A 81 -28.38 1.63 -29.40
CA SER A 81 -27.53 2.61 -28.72
C SER A 81 -27.78 2.61 -27.22
N GLU A 82 -29.05 2.56 -26.81
CA GLU A 82 -29.44 2.46 -25.40
C GLU A 82 -28.99 1.12 -24.80
N ASP A 83 -29.26 0.01 -25.48
CA ASP A 83 -28.87 -1.35 -25.09
C ASP A 83 -27.35 -1.49 -24.95
N PHE A 84 -26.58 -0.90 -25.87
CA PHE A 84 -25.13 -0.86 -25.79
C PHE A 84 -24.68 -0.15 -24.51
N THR A 85 -25.20 1.04 -24.20
CA THR A 85 -24.80 1.73 -22.96
C THR A 85 -25.25 1.04 -21.69
N SER A 86 -26.43 0.41 -21.71
CA SER A 86 -26.96 -0.40 -20.61
C SER A 86 -26.06 -1.60 -20.28
N SER A 87 -25.45 -2.22 -21.30
CA SER A 87 -24.50 -3.33 -21.13
C SER A 87 -23.04 -2.89 -20.88
N ALA A 88 -22.59 -1.78 -21.47
CA ALA A 88 -21.22 -1.29 -21.34
C ALA A 88 -20.94 -0.62 -19.98
N ASN A 89 -21.85 0.24 -19.50
CA ASN A 89 -21.65 1.02 -18.27
C ASN A 89 -21.44 0.15 -17.01
N PRO A 90 -22.14 -0.98 -16.80
CA PRO A 90 -21.85 -1.88 -15.68
C PRO A 90 -20.42 -2.39 -15.67
N SER A 91 -19.86 -2.72 -16.83
CA SER A 91 -18.46 -3.16 -16.96
C SER A 91 -17.48 -2.02 -16.62
N GLY A 92 -17.76 -0.81 -17.09
CA GLY A 92 -16.99 0.38 -16.73
C GLY A 92 -17.06 0.71 -15.23
N GLN A 93 -18.23 0.56 -14.60
CA GLN A 93 -18.41 0.73 -13.15
C GLN A 93 -17.63 -0.33 -12.35
N ALA A 94 -17.65 -1.59 -12.79
CA ALA A 94 -16.87 -2.65 -12.15
C ALA A 94 -15.36 -2.37 -12.24
N PHE A 95 -14.89 -1.92 -13.41
CA PHE A 95 -13.49 -1.53 -13.59
C PHE A 95 -13.10 -0.33 -12.70
N LEU A 96 -13.94 0.72 -12.65
CA LEU A 96 -13.72 1.88 -11.77
C LEU A 96 -13.61 1.45 -10.29
N GLN A 97 -14.51 0.58 -9.83
CA GLN A 97 -14.47 0.06 -8.45
C GLN A 97 -13.19 -0.75 -8.18
N ALA A 98 -12.76 -1.58 -9.14
CA ALA A 98 -11.51 -2.33 -9.02
C ALA A 98 -10.29 -1.40 -8.92
N THR A 99 -10.20 -0.38 -9.77
CA THR A 99 -9.13 0.61 -9.75
C THR A 99 -9.10 1.39 -8.44
N GLN A 100 -10.27 1.77 -7.90
CA GLN A 100 -10.36 2.44 -6.59
C GLN A 100 -9.86 1.56 -5.44
N LYS A 101 -10.20 0.27 -5.44
CA LYS A 101 -9.67 -0.69 -4.45
C LYS A 101 -8.16 -0.84 -4.57
N MET A 102 -7.62 -0.81 -5.80
CA MET A 102 -6.18 -0.89 -6.03
C MET A 102 -5.45 0.37 -5.53
N ILE A 103 -6.00 1.56 -5.74
CA ILE A 103 -5.46 2.81 -5.18
C ILE A 103 -5.42 2.73 -3.65
N ALA A 104 -6.49 2.24 -3.02
CA ALA A 104 -6.54 2.08 -1.56
C ALA A 104 -5.47 1.09 -1.07
N TYR A 105 -5.33 -0.07 -1.72
CA TYR A 105 -4.27 -1.03 -1.40
C TYR A 105 -2.87 -0.41 -1.49
N VAL A 106 -2.58 0.29 -2.58
CA VAL A 106 -1.29 0.98 -2.79
C VAL A 106 -1.03 2.01 -1.69
N GLN A 107 -2.06 2.78 -1.31
CA GLN A 107 -1.95 3.77 -0.24
C GLN A 107 -1.60 3.12 1.10
N GLU A 108 -2.28 2.04 1.48
CA GLU A 108 -1.98 1.32 2.71
C GLU A 108 -0.57 0.71 2.71
N TYR A 109 -0.11 0.25 1.55
CA TYR A 109 1.23 -0.30 1.44
C TYR A 109 2.33 0.78 1.53
N ILE A 110 2.12 1.96 0.92
CA ILE A 110 3.01 3.11 1.11
C ILE A 110 3.09 3.50 2.59
N ASN A 111 1.95 3.50 3.31
CA ASN A 111 1.92 3.79 4.74
C ASN A 111 2.74 2.75 5.53
N ALA A 112 2.59 1.45 5.21
CA ALA A 112 3.35 0.38 5.85
C ALA A 112 4.86 0.52 5.60
N LEU A 113 5.27 0.85 4.37
CA LEU A 113 6.67 1.08 4.02
C LEU A 113 7.26 2.28 4.78
N ARG A 114 6.53 3.41 4.85
CA ARG A 114 6.97 4.60 5.61
C ARG A 114 7.10 4.30 7.10
N ASN A 115 6.14 3.61 7.70
CA ASN A 115 6.20 3.21 9.10
C ASN A 115 7.40 2.29 9.37
N ALA A 116 7.68 1.37 8.46
CA ALA A 116 8.84 0.49 8.57
C ALA A 116 10.15 1.27 8.48
N ARG A 117 10.26 2.24 7.56
CA ARG A 117 11.43 3.13 7.46
C ARG A 117 11.64 3.94 8.73
N ASP A 118 10.61 4.63 9.21
CA ASP A 118 10.71 5.54 10.36
C ASP A 118 11.03 4.76 11.66
N GLY A 119 10.46 3.56 11.81
CA GLY A 119 10.77 2.64 12.91
C GLY A 119 12.20 2.08 12.91
N ILE A 120 12.96 2.24 11.83
CA ILE A 120 14.39 1.93 11.78
C ILE A 120 15.20 3.12 12.29
N THR A 121 14.89 4.33 11.82
CA THR A 121 15.55 5.57 12.25
C THR A 121 15.52 5.70 13.77
N THR A 122 14.36 5.54 14.40
CA THR A 122 14.24 5.63 15.86
C THR A 122 15.07 4.58 16.60
N ARG A 123 15.16 3.35 16.07
CA ARG A 123 15.93 2.27 16.72
C ARG A 123 17.43 2.48 16.57
N GLU A 124 17.89 2.99 15.45
CA GLU A 124 19.30 3.31 15.23
C GLU A 124 19.73 4.50 16.08
N GLU A 125 18.90 5.54 16.20
CA GLU A 125 19.14 6.66 17.13
C GLU A 125 19.30 6.14 18.57
N GLN A 126 18.38 5.28 19.05
CA GLN A 126 18.50 4.64 20.37
C GLN A 126 19.74 3.74 20.50
N SER A 127 20.08 2.97 19.47
CA SER A 127 21.27 2.11 19.52
C SER A 127 22.56 2.94 19.56
N GLN A 128 22.59 4.08 18.87
CA GLN A 128 23.72 5.00 18.87
C GLN A 128 23.86 5.70 20.23
N GLU A 129 22.75 6.16 20.81
CA GLU A 129 22.70 6.72 22.17
C GLU A 129 23.16 5.69 23.23
N ASP A 130 22.71 4.44 23.13
CA ASP A 130 23.12 3.36 24.01
C ASP A 130 24.63 3.07 23.87
N ILE A 131 25.16 3.01 22.65
CA ILE A 131 26.60 2.82 22.39
C ILE A 131 27.41 3.99 22.95
N ASP A 132 26.95 5.24 22.77
CA ASP A 132 27.63 6.42 23.29
C ASP A 132 27.59 6.45 24.83
N SER A 133 26.49 6.03 25.44
CA SER A 133 26.36 5.91 26.90
C SER A 133 27.29 4.83 27.47
N VAL A 134 27.35 3.65 26.83
CA VAL A 134 28.21 2.54 27.25
C VAL A 134 29.68 2.87 27.00
N GLY A 135 30.00 3.52 25.87
CA GLY A 135 31.35 3.97 25.52
C GLY A 135 31.88 5.06 26.47
N SER A 136 31.01 5.93 26.97
CA SER A 136 31.38 6.94 27.98
C SER A 136 31.55 6.36 29.40
N GLY A 137 30.95 5.21 29.70
CA GLY A 137 31.03 4.55 31.01
C GLY A 137 32.22 3.61 31.22
N VAL A 138 32.95 3.23 30.15
CA VAL A 138 34.08 2.28 30.23
C VAL A 138 35.46 2.95 30.36
N MET A 139 35.54 4.28 30.53
CA MET A 139 36.81 5.02 30.64
C MET A 139 37.17 5.45 32.08
N GLU A 140 36.56 4.84 33.10
CA GLU A 140 36.91 5.07 34.50
C GLU A 140 37.03 3.74 35.27
N VAL A 141 38.18 3.07 35.13
CA VAL A 141 38.89 2.27 36.17
C VAL A 141 40.26 1.80 35.68
#